data_AF-A0A533WYS2-F1
#
_entry.id   AF-A0A533WYS2-F1
#
_cell.length_a   1.000
_cell.length_b   1.000
_cell.length_c   1.000
_cell.angle_alpha   90.00
_cell.angle_beta   90.00
_cell.angle_gamma   90.00
#
_symmetry.space_group_name_H-M   'P 1'
#
loop_
_entity.id
_entity.type
_entity.pdbx_description
1 polymer ?
#
loop_
_entity_poly.entity_id
_entity_poly.type
_entity_poly.pdbx_seq_one_letter_code
_entity_poly.pdbx_strand_id
1 'polypeptide(L)' 'KNGYIESGAGIVMDSDPEREWAETEHKANAMLSALEKASK' A
#
# COMPACT_ATOMS: atom_id res chain seq x y z
N LYS A 1 6.47 15.93 12.81
CA LYS A 1 6.55 14.50 13.19
C LYS A 1 6.56 13.72 11.91
N ASN A 2 7.49 12.77 11.74
CA ASN A 2 7.57 11.94 10.55
C ASN A 2 7.06 10.54 10.89
N GLY A 3 6.34 9.91 9.97
CA GLY A 3 5.86 8.54 10.07
C GLY A 3 6.25 7.76 8.82
N TYR A 4 6.41 6.46 8.98
CA TYR A 4 6.70 5.54 7.87
C TYR A 4 5.49 4.62 7.66
N ILE A 5 5.28 4.23 6.41
CA ILE A 5 4.23 3.28 6.01
C ILE A 5 4.91 2.23 5.17
N GLU A 6 4.68 0.97 5.52
CA GLU A 6 5.13 -0.18 4.76
C GLU A 6 3.91 -0.97 4.30
N SER A 7 3.99 -1.52 3.11
CA SER A 7 2.97 -2.39 2.56
C SER A 7 3.62 -3.50 1.75
N GLY A 8 2.83 -4.53 1.44
CA GLY A 8 3.26 -5.65 0.64
C GLY A 8 2.08 -6.44 0.09
N ALA A 9 2.42 -7.47 -0.66
CA ALA A 9 1.49 -8.37 -1.30
C ALA A 9 1.84 -9.83 -1.02
N GLY A 10 0.84 -10.71 -1.08
CA GLY A 10 1.02 -12.13 -0.80
C GLY A 10 1.43 -12.87 -2.07
N ILE A 11 2.68 -13.31 -2.15
CA ILE A 11 3.18 -14.00 -3.34
C ILE A 11 2.86 -15.50 -3.27
N VAL A 12 2.23 -16.01 -4.32
CA VAL A 12 1.96 -17.44 -4.55
C VAL A 12 2.52 -17.86 -5.91
N MET A 13 2.45 -19.16 -6.24
CA MET A 13 3.06 -19.73 -7.46
C MET A 13 2.56 -19.08 -8.75
N ASP A 14 1.29 -18.70 -8.76
CA ASP A 14 0.55 -18.12 -9.88
C ASP A 14 0.39 -16.60 -9.78
N SER A 15 1.14 -15.95 -8.87
CA SER A 15 1.15 -14.48 -8.75
C SER A 15 1.72 -13.82 -10.00
N ASP A 16 1.16 -12.66 -10.32
CA ASP A 16 1.60 -11.78 -11.40
C ASP A 16 2.31 -10.55 -10.79
N PRO A 17 3.61 -10.32 -11.06
CA PRO A 17 4.37 -9.23 -10.47
C PRO A 17 3.71 -7.85 -10.61
N GLU A 18 3.04 -7.55 -11.72
CA GLU A 18 2.40 -6.25 -11.93
C GLU A 18 1.15 -6.11 -11.06
N ARG A 19 0.39 -7.20 -10.88
CA ARG A 19 -0.80 -7.21 -10.02
C ARG A 19 -0.42 -7.07 -8.54
N GLU A 20 0.62 -7.77 -8.10
CA GLU A 20 1.09 -7.71 -6.70
C GLU A 20 1.71 -6.34 -6.38
N TRP A 21 2.39 -5.72 -7.35
CA TRP A 21 2.87 -4.34 -7.24
C TRP A 21 1.71 -3.36 -7.08
N ALA A 22 0.70 -3.44 -7.95
CA ALA A 22 -0.48 -2.60 -7.87
C ALA A 22 -1.25 -2.78 -6.54
N GLU A 23 -1.32 -4.01 -6.01
CA GLU A 23 -1.90 -4.28 -4.70
C GLU A 23 -1.14 -3.58 -3.57
N THR A 24 0.20 -3.64 -3.61
CA THR A 24 1.07 -3.00 -2.62
C THR A 24 0.90 -1.48 -2.63
N GLU A 25 0.91 -0.86 -3.83
CA GLU A 25 0.66 0.58 -3.98
C GLU A 25 -0.73 0.97 -3.49
N HIS A 26 -1.77 0.20 -3.83
CA HIS A 26 -3.14 0.50 -3.45
C HIS A 26 -3.33 0.49 -1.92
N LYS A 27 -2.75 -0.50 -1.23
CA LYS A 27 -2.78 -0.58 0.25
C LYS A 27 -2.03 0.58 0.90
N ALA A 28 -0.84 0.92 0.42
CA ALA A 28 -0.07 2.06 0.95
C ALA A 28 -0.81 3.39 0.75
N ASN A 29 -1.37 3.60 -0.45
CA ASN A 29 -2.12 4.82 -0.79
C ASN A 29 -3.39 4.98 0.05
N ALA A 30 -4.07 3.89 0.41
CA ALA A 30 -5.22 3.95 1.31
C ALA A 30 -4.83 4.52 2.69
N MET A 31 -3.68 4.09 3.22
CA MET A 31 -3.15 4.60 4.50
C MET A 31 -2.74 6.07 4.40
N LEU A 32 -2.04 6.46 3.34
CA LEU A 32 -1.68 7.86 3.08
C LEU A 32 -2.93 8.75 2.99
N SER A 33 -3.94 8.32 2.22
CA SER A 33 -5.21 9.04 2.07
C SER A 33 -5.96 9.21 3.38
N ALA A 34 -5.92 8.20 4.26
CA ALA A 34 -6.53 8.29 5.59
C ALA A 34 -5.81 9.31 6.48
N LEU A 35 -4.47 9.33 6.46
CA LEU A 35 -3.66 10.31 7.19
C LEU A 35 -3.88 11.73 6.69
N GLU A 36 -3.97 11.93 5.37
CA GLU A 36 -4.29 13.22 4.77
C GLU A 36 -5.66 13.73 5.22
N LYS A 37 -6.68 12.86 5.23
CA LYS A 37 -8.03 13.19 5.72
C LYS A 37 -8.06 13.51 7.21
N ALA A 38 -7.29 12.79 8.03
CA ALA A 38 -7.22 13.02 9.46
C ALA A 38 -6.42 14.29 9.82
N SER A 39 -5.60 14.79 8.90
CA SER A 39 -4.81 16.02 9.07
C SER A 39 -5.54 17.27 8.57
N LYS A 40 -6.72 17.12 7.96
CA LYS A 40 -7.65 18.21 7.65
C LYS A 40 -8.56 18.49 8.84
#